data_AF-A0A957R8V1-F1
#
_entry.id   AF-A0A957R8V1-F1
#
_cell.length_a   1.000
_cell.length_b   1.000
_cell.length_c   1.000
_cell.angle_alpha   90.00
_cell.angle_beta   90.00
_cell.angle_gamma   90.00
#
_symmetry.space_group_name_H-M   'P 1'
#
loop_
_entity.id
_entity.type
_entity.pdbx_description
1 polymer ?
#
loop_
_entity_poly.entity_id
_entity_poly.type
_entity_poly.pdbx_seq_one_letter_code
_entity_poly.pdbx_strand_id
1 'polypeptide(L)'
;MDARRKIFYGRDRVLFEMTQGLLAPQPQSFSLVGPKLIGKSQLLHFLAAEDGPLLGDDFAGRRPLAFEDGTRVIVVWVDCDWQDAQQDLIGWIYRQVQRHVREAGIGLEWAAIEAEATTSRRIWRIARALREQELRLVLLMDNFDRVFEEQWMRRETVDELRPLTLEMALVVATEQPLHDLDRELAASPLFNVMTQLFLGLLDQTAARAWVLSYADEFNGVADLADALVDLTGMHPFLLRRLGDILLEVREMGVGGGPLGPEHLPLLRLRLAEHGRLVFETSYRRLQRLPPRIRPESVAKLVATMLAGAVPLAGIQPEDSAALNWMINQAMVICCVRGRDSGYQFFTPLFTEYLARRMGSEPAPKPEPAPAAVTLPEAALDQLTKTEAALLRYFKAHENQVVSTEQLLADIWKRPDASNRRVQEAIRRLRLQLEELDNPIGTIENDRGRGYRFVPANSPA
;
A
#
# COMPACT_ATOMS: atom_id res chain seq x y z
N MET A 1 -4.70 10.94 -24.05
CA MET A 1 -3.72 10.10 -23.33
C MET A 1 -4.24 8.69 -23.39
N ASP A 2 -4.09 8.08 -24.58
CA ASP A 2 -4.74 6.85 -24.98
C ASP A 2 -4.19 5.60 -24.28
N ALA A 3 -5.11 4.69 -23.97
CA ALA A 3 -4.94 3.24 -24.06
C ALA A 3 -3.68 2.61 -23.43
N ARG A 4 -3.26 3.05 -22.24
CA ARG A 4 -2.40 2.20 -21.40
C ARG A 4 -3.24 1.00 -21.00
N ARG A 5 -2.98 -0.17 -21.59
CA ARG A 5 -3.48 -1.47 -21.12
C ARG A 5 -3.54 -1.43 -19.59
N LYS A 6 -4.68 -1.77 -18.99
CA LYS A 6 -4.82 -1.91 -17.53
C LYS A 6 -4.01 -3.15 -17.12
N ILE A 7 -2.67 -3.05 -17.18
CA ILE A 7 -1.80 -4.19 -16.90
C ILE A 7 -1.93 -4.50 -15.42
N PHE A 8 -2.50 -5.66 -15.15
CA PHE A 8 -2.59 -6.24 -13.82
C PHE A 8 -1.39 -7.18 -13.63
N TYR A 9 -0.71 -7.08 -12.49
CA TYR A 9 0.54 -7.81 -12.24
C TYR A 9 0.36 -8.90 -11.17
N GLY A 10 0.80 -10.11 -11.51
CA GLY A 10 0.82 -11.28 -10.63
C GLY A 10 -0.57 -11.80 -10.28
N ARG A 11 -0.65 -12.56 -9.18
CA ARG A 11 -1.87 -13.26 -8.70
C ARG A 11 -2.44 -14.29 -9.68
N ASP A 12 -1.63 -14.78 -10.63
CA ASP A 12 -2.09 -15.71 -11.67
C ASP A 12 -2.81 -16.93 -11.11
N ARG A 13 -2.29 -17.51 -10.02
CA ARG A 13 -2.93 -18.65 -9.33
C ARG A 13 -4.33 -18.30 -8.81
N VAL A 14 -4.46 -17.16 -8.14
CA VAL A 14 -5.75 -16.70 -7.57
C VAL A 14 -6.74 -16.42 -8.69
N LEU A 15 -6.31 -15.72 -9.75
CA LEU A 15 -7.14 -15.42 -10.91
C LEU A 15 -7.58 -16.71 -11.63
N PHE A 16 -6.67 -17.66 -11.81
CA PHE A 16 -6.99 -18.95 -12.41
C PHE A 16 -8.00 -19.74 -11.57
N GLU A 17 -7.77 -19.85 -10.26
CA GLU A 17 -8.66 -20.55 -9.34
C GLU A 17 -10.06 -19.93 -9.30
N MET A 18 -10.14 -18.60 -9.23
CA MET A 18 -11.41 -17.88 -9.29
C MET A 18 -12.10 -18.06 -10.64
N THR A 19 -11.39 -17.90 -11.77
CA THR A 19 -12.00 -18.04 -13.11
C THR A 19 -12.58 -19.44 -13.30
N GLN A 20 -11.84 -20.47 -12.90
CA GLN A 20 -12.30 -21.86 -12.99
C GLN A 20 -13.47 -22.16 -12.05
N GLY A 21 -13.40 -21.71 -10.79
CA GLY A 21 -14.45 -21.98 -9.80
C GLY A 21 -15.73 -21.20 -10.04
N LEU A 22 -15.65 -19.91 -10.39
CA LEU A 22 -16.82 -19.06 -10.66
C LEU A 22 -17.60 -19.55 -11.88
N LEU A 23 -16.91 -20.08 -12.89
CA LEU A 23 -17.49 -20.57 -14.14
C LEU A 23 -17.68 -22.09 -14.15
N ALA A 24 -17.47 -22.78 -13.03
CA ALA A 24 -17.71 -24.22 -12.95
C ALA A 24 -19.20 -24.55 -13.19
N PRO A 25 -19.55 -25.79 -13.59
CA PRO A 25 -20.94 -26.20 -13.79
C PRO A 25 -21.81 -25.93 -12.56
N GLN A 26 -21.29 -26.25 -11.37
CA GLN A 26 -21.78 -25.74 -10.10
C GLN A 26 -20.90 -24.56 -9.69
N PRO A 27 -21.44 -23.32 -9.65
CA PRO A 27 -20.64 -22.14 -9.38
C PRO A 27 -20.09 -22.19 -7.96
N GLN A 28 -18.80 -21.92 -7.82
CA GLN A 28 -18.16 -21.77 -6.51
C GLN A 28 -18.29 -20.33 -6.04
N SER A 29 -18.28 -20.15 -4.72
CA SER A 29 -18.25 -18.83 -4.10
C SER A 29 -16.92 -18.64 -3.35
N PHE A 30 -16.39 -17.42 -3.36
CA PHE A 30 -15.08 -17.09 -2.82
C PHE A 30 -15.13 -15.95 -1.82
N SER A 31 -14.34 -16.07 -0.75
CA SER A 31 -14.06 -14.98 0.17
C SER A 31 -12.61 -14.52 -0.04
N LEU A 32 -12.45 -13.33 -0.62
CA LEU A 32 -11.17 -12.70 -0.90
C LEU A 32 -10.71 -11.88 0.31
N VAL A 33 -9.79 -12.44 1.10
CA VAL A 33 -9.36 -11.86 2.37
C VAL A 33 -8.00 -11.20 2.22
N GLY A 34 -7.82 -9.98 2.73
CA GLY A 34 -6.50 -9.37 2.80
C GLY A 34 -6.53 -7.94 3.33
N PRO A 35 -5.40 -7.38 3.79
CA PRO A 35 -5.38 -6.05 4.41
C PRO A 35 -5.80 -4.94 3.43
N LYS A 36 -6.06 -3.74 3.97
CA LYS A 36 -6.28 -2.54 3.13
C LYS A 36 -5.09 -2.34 2.19
N LEU A 37 -5.37 -1.81 1.00
CA LEU A 37 -4.35 -1.44 -0.01
C LEU A 37 -3.58 -2.61 -0.65
N ILE A 38 -3.93 -3.86 -0.36
CA ILE A 38 -3.28 -5.05 -0.96
C ILE A 38 -3.74 -5.37 -2.39
N GLY A 39 -4.70 -4.59 -2.92
CA GLY A 39 -5.19 -4.72 -4.30
C GLY A 39 -6.45 -5.57 -4.48
N LYS A 40 -7.24 -5.85 -3.42
CA LYS A 40 -8.51 -6.59 -3.53
C LYS A 40 -9.46 -5.97 -4.57
N SER A 41 -9.79 -4.69 -4.41
CA SER A 41 -10.66 -3.94 -5.34
C SER A 41 -10.13 -3.95 -6.77
N GLN A 42 -8.82 -3.81 -6.94
CA GLN A 42 -8.19 -3.84 -8.27
C GLN A 42 -8.26 -5.23 -8.90
N LEU A 43 -8.15 -6.30 -8.11
CA LEU A 43 -8.35 -7.67 -8.58
C LEU A 43 -9.81 -7.88 -9.03
N LEU A 44 -10.78 -7.42 -8.24
CA LEU A 44 -12.20 -7.52 -8.61
C LEU A 44 -12.51 -6.71 -9.88
N HIS A 45 -11.99 -5.49 -9.99
CA HIS A 45 -12.13 -4.70 -11.22
C HIS A 45 -11.47 -5.35 -12.42
N PHE A 46 -10.31 -5.99 -12.24
CA PHE A 46 -9.66 -6.72 -13.33
C PHE A 46 -10.46 -7.95 -13.75
N LEU A 47 -11.03 -8.71 -12.80
CA LEU A 47 -11.94 -9.82 -13.10
C LEU A 47 -13.16 -9.38 -13.91
N ALA A 48 -13.74 -8.22 -13.57
CA ALA A 48 -14.94 -7.68 -14.20
C ALA A 48 -14.69 -6.84 -15.47
N ALA A 49 -13.43 -6.57 -15.82
CA ALA A 49 -13.11 -5.76 -16.97
C ALA A 49 -13.50 -6.48 -18.28
N GLU A 50 -13.86 -5.72 -19.31
CA GLU A 50 -14.20 -6.27 -20.64
C GLU A 50 -13.03 -7.07 -21.25
N ASP A 51 -11.80 -6.63 -21.01
CA ASP A 51 -10.54 -7.30 -21.38
C ASP A 51 -10.01 -8.23 -20.27
N GLY A 52 -10.81 -8.45 -19.22
CA GLY A 52 -10.43 -9.18 -18.01
C GLY A 52 -10.65 -10.70 -18.09
N PRO A 53 -10.21 -11.48 -17.08
CA PRO A 53 -10.26 -12.95 -17.10
C PRO A 53 -11.63 -13.59 -17.28
N LEU A 54 -12.72 -12.91 -16.89
CA LEU A 54 -14.07 -13.47 -17.03
C LEU A 54 -14.69 -13.19 -18.41
N LEU A 55 -14.29 -12.11 -19.07
CA LEU A 55 -14.97 -11.58 -20.27
C LEU A 55 -14.05 -11.56 -21.51
N GLY A 56 -12.79 -11.16 -21.36
CA GLY A 56 -11.88 -10.90 -22.46
C GLY A 56 -11.43 -12.13 -23.24
N ASP A 57 -11.28 -11.96 -24.56
CA ASP A 57 -10.90 -13.02 -25.50
C ASP A 57 -9.50 -13.57 -25.25
N ASP A 58 -8.56 -12.73 -24.79
CA ASP A 58 -7.20 -13.15 -24.41
C ASP A 58 -7.19 -14.22 -23.30
N PHE A 59 -8.28 -14.33 -22.54
CA PHE A 59 -8.45 -15.29 -21.45
C PHE A 59 -9.39 -16.45 -21.82
N ALA A 60 -9.91 -16.51 -23.05
CA ALA A 60 -10.87 -17.53 -23.47
C ALA A 60 -10.40 -18.96 -23.15
N GLY A 61 -9.17 -19.30 -23.55
CA GLY A 61 -8.59 -20.63 -23.29
C GLY A 61 -8.28 -20.94 -21.82
N ARG A 62 -8.45 -19.97 -20.91
CA ARG A 62 -8.34 -20.18 -19.46
C ARG A 62 -9.70 -20.33 -18.78
N ARG A 63 -10.82 -20.20 -19.50
CA ARG A 63 -12.18 -20.43 -19.01
C ARG A 63 -12.60 -21.88 -19.28
N PRO A 64 -13.57 -22.44 -18.52
CA PRO A 64 -14.19 -23.70 -18.89
C PRO A 64 -14.87 -23.62 -20.27
N LEU A 65 -14.87 -24.73 -21.03
CA LEU A 65 -15.41 -24.80 -22.41
C LEU A 65 -16.79 -24.16 -22.58
N ALA A 66 -17.70 -24.36 -21.62
CA ALA A 66 -19.06 -23.81 -21.67
C ALA A 66 -19.11 -22.27 -21.67
N PHE A 67 -18.04 -21.62 -21.19
CA PHE A 67 -17.89 -20.18 -21.00
C PHE A 67 -16.62 -19.65 -21.69
N GLU A 68 -16.10 -20.35 -22.71
CA GLU A 68 -15.02 -19.81 -23.55
C GLU A 68 -15.43 -18.51 -24.24
N ASP A 69 -16.72 -18.37 -24.56
CA ASP A 69 -17.34 -17.13 -25.01
C ASP A 69 -17.73 -16.27 -23.79
N GLY A 70 -17.06 -15.12 -23.66
CA GLY A 70 -17.28 -14.19 -22.55
C GLY A 70 -18.65 -13.54 -22.51
N THR A 71 -19.37 -13.50 -23.63
CA THR A 71 -20.74 -12.99 -23.68
C THR A 71 -21.72 -13.85 -22.89
N ARG A 72 -21.32 -15.09 -22.56
CA ARG A 72 -22.08 -16.01 -21.71
C ARG A 72 -21.93 -15.73 -20.21
N VAL A 73 -21.14 -14.72 -19.84
CA VAL A 73 -20.87 -14.36 -18.45
C VAL A 73 -21.35 -12.94 -18.19
N ILE A 74 -22.14 -12.77 -17.13
CA ILE A 74 -22.64 -11.48 -16.68
C ILE A 74 -22.01 -11.19 -15.34
N VAL A 75 -21.14 -10.19 -15.30
CA VAL A 75 -20.44 -9.78 -14.08
C VAL A 75 -21.12 -8.53 -13.53
N VAL A 76 -21.52 -8.59 -12.26
CA VAL A 76 -22.09 -7.46 -11.53
C VAL A 76 -21.17 -7.14 -10.37
N TRP A 77 -20.67 -5.90 -10.33
CA TRP A 77 -19.82 -5.42 -9.24
C TRP A 77 -20.59 -4.46 -8.33
N VAL A 78 -20.44 -4.65 -7.02
CA VAL A 78 -21.11 -3.88 -5.98
C VAL A 78 -20.10 -3.45 -4.92
N ASP A 79 -20.00 -2.15 -4.67
CA ASP A 79 -19.27 -1.60 -3.53
C ASP A 79 -20.19 -1.52 -2.30
N CYS A 80 -19.86 -2.26 -1.24
CA CYS A 80 -20.64 -2.26 -0.01
C CYS A 80 -20.35 -1.05 0.92
N ASP A 81 -19.38 -0.20 0.57
CA ASP A 81 -19.14 1.08 1.26
C ASP A 81 -20.11 2.18 0.78
N TRP A 82 -20.87 1.96 -0.30
CA TRP A 82 -21.83 2.96 -0.82
C TRP A 82 -23.08 3.05 0.04
N GLN A 83 -23.51 4.28 0.32
CA GLN A 83 -24.64 4.59 1.21
C GLN A 83 -25.95 3.87 0.84
N ASP A 84 -26.22 3.63 -0.45
CA ASP A 84 -27.41 2.88 -0.88
C ASP A 84 -27.30 1.38 -0.58
N ALA A 85 -26.11 0.79 -0.77
CA ALA A 85 -25.84 -0.62 -0.46
C ALA A 85 -25.87 -0.86 1.05
N GLN A 86 -25.45 0.15 1.79
CA GLN A 86 -25.49 0.26 3.23
C GLN A 86 -26.95 0.27 3.76
N GLN A 87 -27.86 1.04 3.15
CA GLN A 87 -29.27 1.10 3.60
C GLN A 87 -30.11 -0.15 3.25
N ASP A 88 -29.96 -0.67 2.02
CA ASP A 88 -30.71 -1.83 1.53
C ASP A 88 -29.86 -2.62 0.53
N LEU A 89 -28.99 -3.48 1.08
CA LEU A 89 -28.04 -4.26 0.28
C LEU A 89 -28.72 -5.13 -0.77
N ILE A 90 -29.79 -5.85 -0.41
CA ILE A 90 -30.46 -6.78 -1.32
C ILE A 90 -31.20 -6.01 -2.42
N GLY A 91 -31.90 -4.92 -2.07
CA GLY A 91 -32.49 -3.98 -3.03
C GLY A 91 -31.47 -3.40 -3.98
N TRP A 92 -30.32 -2.98 -3.45
CA TRP A 92 -29.23 -2.45 -4.25
C TRP A 92 -28.67 -3.48 -5.23
N ILE A 93 -28.35 -4.69 -4.77
CA ILE A 93 -27.90 -5.80 -5.62
C ILE A 93 -28.92 -6.07 -6.73
N TYR A 94 -30.21 -6.15 -6.40
CA TYR A 94 -31.25 -6.37 -7.41
C TYR A 94 -31.28 -5.29 -8.48
N ARG A 95 -31.21 -4.00 -8.10
CA ARG A 95 -31.16 -2.90 -9.07
C ARG A 95 -29.93 -3.01 -9.97
N GLN A 96 -28.78 -3.37 -9.40
CA GLN A 96 -27.54 -3.54 -10.17
C GLN A 96 -27.61 -4.73 -11.14
N VAL A 97 -28.10 -5.88 -10.68
CA VAL A 97 -28.29 -7.07 -11.51
C VAL A 97 -29.32 -6.80 -12.62
N GLN A 98 -30.46 -6.22 -12.28
CA GLN A 98 -31.50 -5.86 -13.24
C GLN A 98 -30.96 -4.93 -14.34
N ARG A 99 -30.19 -3.92 -13.96
CA ARG A 99 -29.57 -2.99 -14.90
C ARG A 99 -28.63 -3.70 -15.87
N HIS A 100 -27.66 -4.48 -15.36
CA HIS A 100 -26.68 -5.15 -16.21
C HIS A 100 -27.32 -6.18 -17.17
N VAL A 101 -28.31 -6.94 -16.68
CA VAL A 101 -29.02 -7.92 -17.53
C VAL A 101 -29.82 -7.23 -18.64
N ARG A 102 -30.45 -6.08 -18.34
CA ARG A 102 -31.16 -5.28 -19.36
C ARG A 102 -30.21 -4.64 -20.37
N GLU A 103 -29.08 -4.11 -19.91
CA GLU A 103 -28.05 -3.51 -20.77
C GLU A 103 -27.41 -4.56 -21.69
N ALA A 104 -27.25 -5.80 -21.21
CA ALA A 104 -26.81 -6.94 -22.02
C ALA A 104 -27.87 -7.41 -23.05
N GLY A 105 -29.07 -6.84 -23.05
CA GLY A 105 -30.13 -7.17 -24.01
C GLY A 105 -30.74 -8.56 -23.83
N ILE A 106 -30.61 -9.16 -22.65
CA ILE A 106 -31.06 -10.53 -22.39
C ILE A 106 -32.58 -10.54 -22.16
N GLY A 107 -33.28 -11.36 -22.95
CA GLY A 107 -34.73 -11.53 -22.86
C GLY A 107 -35.12 -12.39 -21.65
N LEU A 108 -35.62 -11.75 -20.59
CA LEU A 108 -36.22 -12.41 -19.42
C LEU A 108 -37.70 -12.04 -19.26
N GLU A 109 -38.48 -12.92 -18.64
CA GLU A 109 -39.87 -12.65 -18.25
C GLU A 109 -39.95 -11.72 -17.02
N TRP A 110 -39.66 -10.43 -17.23
CA TRP A 110 -39.58 -9.43 -16.16
C TRP A 110 -40.85 -9.33 -15.31
N ALA A 111 -42.03 -9.44 -15.91
CA ALA A 111 -43.30 -9.38 -15.17
C ALA A 111 -43.41 -10.50 -14.13
N ALA A 112 -42.93 -11.71 -14.46
CA ALA A 112 -42.96 -12.84 -13.55
C ALA A 112 -41.89 -12.74 -12.45
N ILE A 113 -40.74 -12.12 -12.76
CA ILE A 113 -39.70 -11.79 -11.78
C ILE A 113 -40.23 -10.72 -10.81
N GLU A 114 -40.76 -9.61 -11.31
CA GLU A 114 -41.23 -8.49 -10.49
C GLU A 114 -42.44 -8.86 -9.60
N ALA A 115 -43.19 -9.90 -9.98
CA ALA A 115 -44.27 -10.46 -9.16
C ALA A 115 -43.79 -11.21 -7.90
N GLU A 116 -42.50 -11.57 -7.79
CA GLU A 116 -41.96 -12.21 -6.59
C GLU A 116 -42.04 -11.29 -5.37
N ALA A 117 -42.36 -11.89 -4.22
CA ALA A 117 -42.64 -11.17 -2.98
C ALA A 117 -41.42 -10.49 -2.34
N THR A 118 -40.22 -11.07 -2.50
CA THR A 118 -38.98 -10.55 -1.92
C THR A 118 -37.94 -10.28 -2.98
N THR A 119 -37.10 -9.27 -2.75
CA THR A 119 -36.01 -8.91 -3.65
C THR A 119 -34.99 -10.05 -3.83
N SER A 120 -34.69 -10.79 -2.76
CA SER A 120 -33.83 -11.99 -2.82
C SER A 120 -34.37 -13.03 -3.80
N ARG A 121 -35.68 -13.31 -3.79
CA ARG A 121 -36.31 -14.22 -4.76
C ARG A 121 -36.27 -13.68 -6.18
N ARG A 122 -36.40 -12.37 -6.37
CA ARG A 122 -36.23 -11.74 -7.70
C ARG A 122 -34.85 -12.00 -8.27
N ILE A 123 -33.81 -11.78 -7.46
CA ILE A 123 -32.42 -12.05 -7.85
C ILE A 123 -32.23 -13.54 -8.16
N TRP A 124 -32.74 -14.43 -7.30
CA TRP A 124 -32.66 -15.88 -7.52
C TRP A 124 -33.31 -16.29 -8.84
N ARG A 125 -34.51 -15.77 -9.14
CA ARG A 125 -35.25 -16.08 -10.36
C ARG A 125 -34.55 -15.55 -11.61
N ILE A 126 -33.90 -14.38 -11.53
CA ILE A 126 -33.01 -13.89 -12.59
C ILE A 126 -31.85 -14.87 -12.80
N ALA A 127 -31.12 -15.23 -11.75
CA ALA A 127 -29.97 -16.12 -11.85
C ALA A 127 -30.34 -17.49 -12.44
N ARG A 128 -31.47 -18.04 -12.02
CA ARG A 128 -32.00 -19.30 -12.56
C ARG A 128 -32.37 -19.18 -14.03
N ALA A 129 -33.09 -18.14 -14.42
CA ALA A 129 -33.49 -17.93 -15.82
C ALA A 129 -32.26 -17.73 -16.73
N LEU A 130 -31.22 -17.03 -16.24
CA LEU A 130 -29.93 -16.92 -16.94
C LEU A 130 -29.26 -18.28 -17.10
N ARG A 131 -29.21 -19.08 -16.04
CA ARG A 131 -28.63 -20.43 -16.09
C ARG A 131 -29.36 -21.35 -17.06
N GLU A 132 -30.70 -21.27 -17.13
CA GLU A 132 -31.53 -22.00 -18.09
C GLU A 132 -31.23 -21.61 -19.56
N GLN A 133 -30.70 -20.40 -19.79
CA GLN A 133 -30.18 -19.93 -21.07
C GLN A 133 -28.66 -20.16 -21.25
N GLU A 134 -28.05 -20.99 -20.39
CA GLU A 134 -26.60 -21.26 -20.37
C GLU A 134 -25.72 -20.03 -20.11
N LEU A 135 -26.27 -19.00 -19.44
CA LEU A 135 -25.54 -17.81 -19.00
C LEU A 135 -25.15 -17.93 -17.53
N ARG A 136 -23.98 -17.39 -17.16
CA ARG A 136 -23.50 -17.35 -15.77
C ARG A 136 -23.56 -15.95 -15.20
N LEU A 137 -24.32 -15.78 -14.12
CA LEU A 137 -24.25 -14.58 -13.28
C LEU A 137 -23.12 -14.71 -12.25
N VAL A 138 -22.25 -13.71 -12.20
CA VAL A 138 -21.16 -13.57 -11.22
C VAL A 138 -21.35 -12.25 -10.46
N LEU A 139 -21.53 -12.33 -9.15
CA LEU A 139 -21.66 -11.17 -8.28
C LEU A 139 -20.36 -10.94 -7.51
N LEU A 140 -19.75 -9.77 -7.68
CA LEU A 140 -18.54 -9.34 -6.98
C LEU A 140 -18.90 -8.25 -5.97
N MET A 141 -18.65 -8.51 -4.69
CA MET A 141 -18.95 -7.59 -3.59
C MET A 141 -17.65 -7.10 -2.96
N ASP A 142 -17.36 -5.82 -3.11
CA ASP A 142 -16.18 -5.18 -2.52
C ASP A 142 -16.51 -4.50 -1.18
N ASN A 143 -15.50 -4.31 -0.33
CA ASN A 143 -15.64 -3.69 0.99
C ASN A 143 -16.75 -4.33 1.87
N PHE A 144 -16.92 -5.64 1.78
CA PHE A 144 -18.05 -6.33 2.41
C PHE A 144 -18.03 -6.26 3.95
N ASP A 145 -16.86 -6.02 4.56
CA ASP A 145 -16.73 -5.79 6.02
C ASP A 145 -17.66 -4.68 6.53
N ARG A 146 -17.95 -3.68 5.69
CA ARG A 146 -18.74 -2.49 6.05
C ARG A 146 -20.18 -2.82 6.38
N VAL A 147 -20.72 -3.87 5.80
CA VAL A 147 -22.08 -4.31 6.06
C VAL A 147 -22.24 -4.81 7.51
N PHE A 148 -21.14 -5.24 8.14
CA PHE A 148 -21.12 -5.73 9.52
C PHE A 148 -20.88 -4.61 10.55
N GLU A 149 -20.07 -3.60 10.22
CA GLU A 149 -19.74 -2.50 11.14
C GLU A 149 -20.98 -1.69 11.56
N GLU A 150 -22.00 -1.63 10.71
CA GLU A 150 -23.22 -0.83 10.95
C GLU A 150 -24.44 -1.65 11.43
N GLN A 151 -24.26 -2.92 11.82
CA GLN A 151 -25.30 -3.84 12.34
C GLN A 151 -26.48 -4.11 11.38
N TRP A 152 -26.31 -3.94 10.07
CA TRP A 152 -27.41 -4.12 9.10
C TRP A 152 -27.62 -5.57 8.66
N MET A 153 -26.59 -6.41 8.72
CA MET A 153 -26.73 -7.84 8.46
C MET A 153 -27.31 -8.56 9.67
N ARG A 154 -28.64 -8.67 9.68
CA ARG A 154 -29.32 -9.67 10.52
C ARG A 154 -29.09 -11.06 9.92
N ARG A 155 -29.12 -12.10 10.76
CA ARG A 155 -29.04 -13.51 10.31
C ARG A 155 -29.99 -13.81 9.15
N GLU A 156 -31.19 -13.24 9.21
CA GLU A 156 -32.25 -13.36 8.20
C GLU A 156 -31.77 -12.95 6.80
N THR A 157 -31.04 -11.83 6.67
CA THR A 157 -30.53 -11.33 5.38
C THR A 157 -29.45 -12.24 4.79
N VAL A 158 -28.59 -12.82 5.63
CA VAL A 158 -27.56 -13.78 5.18
C VAL A 158 -28.19 -15.09 4.74
N ASP A 159 -29.22 -15.55 5.43
CA ASP A 159 -29.99 -16.74 5.04
C ASP A 159 -30.72 -16.53 3.70
N GLU A 160 -31.17 -15.30 3.40
CA GLU A 160 -31.74 -14.95 2.10
C GLU A 160 -30.74 -14.99 0.94
N LEU A 161 -29.44 -14.78 1.21
CA LEU A 161 -28.38 -14.89 0.20
C LEU A 161 -28.00 -16.33 -0.10
N ARG A 162 -28.28 -17.29 0.81
CA ARG A 162 -27.87 -18.69 0.66
C ARG A 162 -28.42 -19.37 -0.60
N PRO A 163 -29.71 -19.28 -0.96
CA PRO A 163 -30.20 -19.89 -2.19
C PRO A 163 -29.54 -19.32 -3.44
N LEU A 164 -29.00 -18.10 -3.38
CA LEU A 164 -28.36 -17.44 -4.52
C LEU A 164 -27.07 -18.16 -4.91
N THR A 165 -26.27 -18.64 -3.96
CA THR A 165 -24.98 -19.30 -4.25
C THR A 165 -25.12 -20.65 -4.98
N LEU A 166 -26.34 -21.19 -5.09
CA LEU A 166 -26.63 -22.38 -5.89
C LEU A 166 -26.79 -22.06 -7.38
N GLU A 167 -27.25 -20.87 -7.72
CA GLU A 167 -27.56 -20.48 -9.10
C GLU A 167 -26.53 -19.49 -9.69
N MET A 168 -25.91 -18.66 -8.84
CA MET A 168 -24.88 -17.70 -9.24
C MET A 168 -23.58 -17.88 -8.46
N ALA A 169 -22.49 -17.37 -9.04
CA ALA A 169 -21.21 -17.32 -8.36
C ALA A 169 -21.10 -16.02 -7.55
N LEU A 170 -20.57 -16.10 -6.33
CA LEU A 170 -20.46 -14.97 -5.41
C LEU A 170 -19.01 -14.79 -4.94
N VAL A 171 -18.48 -13.58 -5.05
CA VAL A 171 -17.19 -13.19 -4.46
C VAL A 171 -17.43 -12.08 -3.45
N VAL A 172 -16.92 -12.24 -2.24
CA VAL A 172 -16.91 -11.18 -1.22
C VAL A 172 -15.48 -10.81 -0.87
N ALA A 173 -15.13 -9.52 -0.90
CA ALA A 173 -13.82 -9.04 -0.48
C ALA A 173 -13.87 -8.42 0.91
N THR A 174 -12.97 -8.89 1.79
CA THR A 174 -12.91 -8.49 3.19
C THR A 174 -11.49 -8.22 3.67
N GLU A 175 -11.34 -7.43 4.74
CA GLU A 175 -10.08 -7.11 5.38
C GLU A 175 -9.55 -8.21 6.28
N GLN A 176 -10.46 -9.00 6.83
CA GLN A 176 -10.21 -10.12 7.72
C GLN A 176 -11.12 -11.29 7.31
N PRO A 177 -10.78 -12.52 7.71
CA PRO A 177 -11.69 -13.64 7.53
C PRO A 177 -13.05 -13.34 8.16
N LEU A 178 -14.13 -13.73 7.49
CA LEU A 178 -15.49 -13.50 7.96
C LEU A 178 -15.75 -14.04 9.38
N HIS A 179 -15.09 -15.14 9.76
CA HIS A 179 -15.15 -15.71 11.12
C HIS A 179 -14.53 -14.86 12.22
N ASP A 180 -13.65 -13.93 11.86
CA ASP A 180 -13.07 -12.98 12.79
C ASP A 180 -13.93 -11.71 12.93
N LEU A 181 -14.78 -11.41 11.95
CA LEU A 181 -15.69 -10.26 11.96
C LEU A 181 -16.92 -10.52 12.83
N ASP A 182 -17.58 -11.67 12.62
CA ASP A 182 -18.77 -12.07 13.37
C ASP A 182 -18.85 -13.60 13.50
N ARG A 183 -18.76 -14.10 14.74
CA ARG A 183 -18.77 -15.55 15.03
C ARG A 183 -20.13 -16.21 14.77
N GLU A 184 -21.24 -15.49 14.96
CA GLU A 184 -22.58 -16.04 14.80
C GLU A 184 -23.00 -16.10 13.34
N LEU A 185 -22.57 -15.11 12.53
CA LEU A 185 -22.77 -15.09 11.09
C LEU A 185 -21.78 -15.97 10.36
N ALA A 186 -20.54 -16.12 10.82
CA ALA A 186 -19.61 -17.08 10.22
C ALA A 186 -20.03 -18.55 10.42
N ALA A 187 -20.86 -18.83 11.42
CA ALA A 187 -21.55 -20.11 11.52
C ALA A 187 -22.67 -20.28 10.47
N SER A 188 -23.01 -19.22 9.73
CA SER A 188 -23.98 -19.29 8.63
C SER A 188 -23.49 -20.28 7.57
N PRO A 189 -24.38 -21.18 7.10
CA PRO A 189 -24.08 -22.08 6.00
C PRO A 189 -23.62 -21.37 4.71
N LEU A 190 -23.97 -20.09 4.51
CA LEU A 190 -23.51 -19.32 3.35
C LEU A 190 -21.98 -19.21 3.31
N PHE A 191 -21.37 -18.81 4.42
CA PHE A 191 -19.94 -18.54 4.48
C PHE A 191 -19.09 -19.80 4.68
N ASN A 192 -19.67 -20.86 5.26
CA ASN A 192 -19.01 -22.17 5.38
C ASN A 192 -18.74 -22.84 4.02
N VAL A 193 -19.47 -22.47 2.96
CA VAL A 193 -19.33 -23.06 1.62
C VAL A 193 -18.34 -22.26 0.77
N MET A 194 -17.90 -21.08 1.21
CA MET A 194 -16.98 -20.24 0.44
C MET A 194 -15.53 -20.68 0.58
N THR A 195 -14.83 -20.77 -0.55
CA THR A 195 -13.38 -20.95 -0.57
C THR A 195 -12.71 -19.65 -0.18
N GLN A 196 -11.85 -19.68 0.84
CA GLN A 196 -11.11 -18.51 1.29
C GLN A 196 -9.80 -18.34 0.52
N LEU A 197 -9.63 -17.18 -0.11
CA LEU A 197 -8.42 -16.81 -0.84
C LEU A 197 -7.76 -15.62 -0.16
N PHE A 198 -6.53 -15.81 0.32
CA PHE A 198 -5.78 -14.78 1.03
C PHE A 198 -4.87 -14.01 0.06
N LEU A 199 -5.01 -12.68 0.04
CA LEU A 199 -4.09 -11.79 -0.67
C LEU A 199 -3.06 -11.22 0.30
N GLY A 200 -1.81 -11.63 0.13
CA GLY A 200 -0.62 -11.04 0.76
C GLY A 200 0.13 -10.11 -0.17
N LEU A 201 1.43 -9.91 0.01
CA LEU A 201 2.27 -9.17 -0.95
C LEU A 201 2.33 -9.87 -2.32
N LEU A 202 2.83 -9.18 -3.34
CA LEU A 202 3.16 -9.85 -4.61
C LEU A 202 4.41 -10.73 -4.44
N ASP A 203 4.56 -11.71 -5.31
CA ASP A 203 5.84 -12.40 -5.44
C ASP A 203 6.89 -11.50 -6.10
N GLN A 204 8.16 -11.86 -5.92
CA GLN A 204 9.29 -11.06 -6.38
C GLN A 204 9.30 -10.92 -7.90
N THR A 205 8.89 -11.95 -8.65
CA THR A 205 8.88 -11.95 -10.11
C THR A 205 7.83 -10.95 -10.63
N ALA A 206 6.62 -10.99 -10.09
CA ALA A 206 5.53 -10.08 -10.43
C ALA A 206 5.85 -8.63 -10.02
N ALA A 207 6.41 -8.42 -8.83
CA ALA A 207 6.84 -7.09 -8.39
C ALA A 207 7.92 -6.52 -9.31
N ARG A 208 8.92 -7.32 -9.68
CA ARG A 208 9.98 -6.91 -10.60
C ARG A 208 9.45 -6.64 -12.00
N ALA A 209 8.55 -7.46 -12.52
CA ALA A 209 7.89 -7.22 -13.80
C ALA A 209 7.11 -5.90 -13.80
N TRP A 210 6.41 -5.58 -12.71
CA TRP A 210 5.74 -4.29 -12.55
C TRP A 210 6.74 -3.13 -12.56
N VAL A 211 7.82 -3.20 -11.79
CA VAL A 211 8.86 -2.15 -11.81
C VAL A 211 9.43 -1.96 -13.22
N LEU A 212 9.75 -3.05 -13.92
CA LEU A 212 10.29 -3.00 -15.27
C LEU A 212 9.32 -2.44 -16.31
N SER A 213 8.00 -2.51 -16.08
CA SER A 213 7.04 -1.87 -16.98
C SER A 213 7.18 -0.35 -17.05
N TYR A 214 7.80 0.26 -16.04
CA TYR A 214 8.13 1.69 -16.05
C TYR A 214 9.39 1.99 -16.88
N ALA A 215 10.19 1.00 -17.27
CA ALA A 215 11.42 1.22 -18.03
C ALA A 215 11.16 1.81 -19.43
N ASP A 216 9.99 1.55 -20.01
CA ASP A 216 9.58 2.13 -21.30
C ASP A 216 9.39 3.65 -21.22
N GLU A 217 9.00 4.18 -20.05
CA GLU A 217 8.72 5.60 -19.82
C GLU A 217 9.88 6.32 -19.07
N PHE A 218 10.70 5.57 -18.35
CA PHE A 218 11.74 6.08 -17.46
C PHE A 218 13.07 5.34 -17.66
N ASN A 219 13.99 5.99 -18.38
CA ASN A 219 15.35 5.48 -18.59
C ASN A 219 16.08 5.26 -17.25
N GLY A 220 16.74 4.10 -17.09
CA GLY A 220 17.51 3.75 -15.89
C GLY A 220 16.72 2.99 -14.82
N VAL A 221 15.40 2.84 -14.94
CA VAL A 221 14.61 2.02 -14.01
C VAL A 221 15.05 0.56 -14.00
N ALA A 222 15.44 0.02 -15.16
CA ALA A 222 15.91 -1.37 -15.27
C ALA A 222 17.14 -1.64 -14.39
N ASP A 223 18.06 -0.67 -14.30
CA ASP A 223 19.28 -0.77 -13.50
C ASP A 223 19.00 -0.66 -12.00
N LEU A 224 17.92 0.03 -11.62
CA LEU A 224 17.48 0.20 -10.24
C LEU A 224 16.41 -0.81 -9.80
N ALA A 225 16.01 -1.74 -10.68
CA ALA A 225 14.81 -2.55 -10.48
C ALA A 225 14.81 -3.31 -9.15
N ASP A 226 15.91 -3.96 -8.80
CA ASP A 226 16.01 -4.76 -7.58
C ASP A 226 15.97 -3.87 -6.32
N ALA A 227 16.61 -2.69 -6.35
CA ALA A 227 16.55 -1.71 -5.28
C ALA A 227 15.13 -1.14 -5.10
N LEU A 228 14.41 -0.90 -6.20
CA LEU A 228 13.02 -0.43 -6.17
C LEU A 228 12.05 -1.49 -5.68
N VAL A 229 12.26 -2.76 -6.03
CA VAL A 229 11.50 -3.89 -5.47
C VAL A 229 11.74 -3.99 -3.96
N ASP A 230 12.99 -3.88 -3.51
CA ASP A 230 13.33 -3.90 -2.08
C ASP A 230 12.72 -2.70 -1.33
N LEU A 231 12.74 -1.49 -1.90
CA LEU A 231 12.13 -0.30 -1.30
C LEU A 231 10.60 -0.36 -1.25
N THR A 232 9.95 -0.93 -2.26
CA THR A 232 8.48 -1.09 -2.29
C THR A 232 8.02 -2.30 -1.49
N GLY A 233 8.92 -3.22 -1.15
CA GLY A 233 8.61 -4.42 -0.38
C GLY A 233 7.57 -5.32 -1.04
N MET A 234 7.50 -5.31 -2.38
CA MET A 234 6.50 -6.04 -3.17
C MET A 234 5.04 -5.66 -2.85
N HIS A 235 4.81 -4.50 -2.20
CA HIS A 235 3.48 -4.07 -1.82
C HIS A 235 2.78 -3.36 -3.00
N PRO A 236 1.62 -3.84 -3.49
CA PRO A 236 0.93 -3.29 -4.66
C PRO A 236 0.69 -1.78 -4.61
N PHE A 237 0.31 -1.24 -3.45
CA PHE A 237 0.14 0.20 -3.27
C PHE A 237 1.42 1.00 -3.53
N LEU A 238 2.57 0.56 -3.02
CA LEU A 238 3.84 1.26 -3.22
C LEU A 238 4.33 1.10 -4.66
N LEU A 239 4.17 -0.09 -5.25
CA LEU A 239 4.50 -0.35 -6.67
C LEU A 239 3.67 0.52 -7.62
N ARG A 240 2.39 0.76 -7.30
CA ARG A 240 1.55 1.67 -8.06
C ARG A 240 1.99 3.12 -7.90
N ARG A 241 2.30 3.56 -6.67
CA ARG A 241 2.79 4.92 -6.39
C ARG A 241 4.17 5.20 -6.98
N LEU A 242 4.95 4.16 -7.25
CA LEU A 242 6.27 4.31 -7.87
C LEU A 242 6.20 5.05 -9.21
N GLY A 243 5.18 4.83 -10.05
CA GLY A 243 5.04 5.54 -11.32
C GLY A 243 4.92 7.07 -11.13
N ASP A 244 4.06 7.51 -10.20
CA ASP A 244 3.89 8.92 -9.85
C ASP A 244 5.21 9.52 -9.31
N ILE A 245 5.91 8.76 -8.45
CA ILE A 245 7.17 9.18 -7.83
C ILE A 245 8.30 9.30 -8.86
N LEU A 246 8.39 8.37 -9.81
CA LEU A 246 9.38 8.42 -10.89
C LEU A 246 9.19 9.68 -11.74
N LEU A 247 7.93 10.05 -12.00
CA LEU A 247 7.60 11.30 -12.67
C LEU A 247 8.02 12.53 -11.87
N GLU A 248 7.67 12.59 -10.58
CA GLU A 248 8.06 13.68 -9.67
C GLU A 248 9.59 13.87 -9.63
N VAL A 249 10.34 12.77 -9.46
CA VAL A 249 11.81 12.81 -9.38
C VAL A 249 12.43 13.31 -10.68
N ARG A 250 11.89 12.88 -11.84
CA ARG A 250 12.33 13.35 -13.15
C ARG A 250 12.12 14.86 -13.31
N GLU A 251 10.99 15.40 -12.86
CA GLU A 251 10.67 16.83 -12.94
C GLU A 251 11.54 17.70 -12.02
N MET A 252 12.06 17.14 -10.93
CA MET A 252 12.96 17.86 -10.02
C MET A 252 14.37 18.10 -10.61
N GLY A 253 14.74 17.42 -11.70
CA GLY A 253 15.99 17.66 -12.42
C GLY A 253 17.27 17.38 -11.61
N VAL A 254 17.18 16.59 -10.54
CA VAL A 254 18.34 16.14 -9.77
C VAL A 254 19.18 15.19 -10.65
N GLY A 255 20.51 15.29 -10.62
CA GLY A 255 21.39 14.33 -11.30
C GLY A 255 21.61 14.55 -12.81
N GLY A 256 20.71 15.25 -13.52
CA GLY A 256 20.90 15.64 -14.92
C GLY A 256 21.25 14.46 -15.84
N GLY A 257 20.36 13.49 -15.97
CA GLY A 257 20.63 12.27 -16.73
C GLY A 257 19.52 11.21 -16.60
N PRO A 258 19.74 9.99 -17.11
CA PRO A 258 18.88 8.84 -16.81
C PRO A 258 18.89 8.54 -15.30
N LEU A 259 17.87 7.82 -14.81
CA LEU A 259 17.82 7.41 -13.41
C LEU A 259 19.02 6.51 -13.09
N GLY A 260 19.63 6.76 -11.95
CA GLY A 260 20.83 6.08 -11.47
C GLY A 260 20.85 5.98 -9.95
N PRO A 261 21.85 5.29 -9.36
CA PRO A 261 21.94 5.08 -7.92
C PRO A 261 21.90 6.37 -7.08
N GLU A 262 22.37 7.48 -7.62
CA GLU A 262 22.33 8.81 -7.01
C GLU A 262 20.91 9.35 -6.79
N HIS A 263 19.92 8.80 -7.49
CA HIS A 263 18.50 9.14 -7.33
C HIS A 263 17.81 8.33 -6.23
N LEU A 264 18.41 7.21 -5.77
CA LEU A 264 17.80 6.33 -4.77
C LEU A 264 17.47 7.04 -3.44
N PRO A 265 18.30 7.96 -2.90
CA PRO A 265 17.94 8.68 -1.68
C PRO A 265 16.65 9.50 -1.81
N LEU A 266 16.45 10.16 -2.96
CA LEU A 266 15.25 10.95 -3.21
C LEU A 266 14.03 10.04 -3.46
N LEU A 267 14.20 8.96 -4.22
CA LEU A 267 13.16 7.95 -4.44
C LEU A 267 12.73 7.30 -3.12
N ARG A 268 13.68 6.98 -2.23
CA ARG A 268 13.43 6.48 -0.87
C ARG A 268 12.59 7.46 -0.06
N LEU A 269 12.97 8.74 -0.05
CA LEU A 269 12.24 9.79 0.66
C LEU A 269 10.79 9.91 0.15
N ARG A 270 10.60 9.98 -1.17
CA ARG A 270 9.26 10.08 -1.77
C ARG A 270 8.42 8.85 -1.54
N LEU A 271 8.99 7.65 -1.66
CA LEU A 271 8.29 6.40 -1.32
C LEU A 271 7.87 6.37 0.14
N ALA A 272 8.68 6.89 1.06
CA ALA A 272 8.32 6.98 2.48
C ALA A 272 7.14 7.93 2.70
N GLU A 273 7.13 9.08 2.02
CA GLU A 273 6.06 10.09 2.10
C GLU A 273 4.73 9.55 1.54
N HIS A 274 4.75 9.07 0.29
CA HIS A 274 3.57 8.51 -0.38
C HIS A 274 3.11 7.21 0.28
N GLY A 275 4.04 6.44 0.85
CA GLY A 275 3.78 5.21 1.60
C GLY A 275 3.18 5.42 2.99
N ARG A 276 3.10 6.66 3.49
CA ARG A 276 2.60 6.93 4.85
C ARG A 276 1.22 6.32 5.11
N LEU A 277 0.33 6.31 4.12
CA LEU A 277 -1.00 5.72 4.28
C LEU A 277 -0.95 4.22 4.62
N VAL A 278 -0.12 3.43 3.93
CA VAL A 278 0.03 2.00 4.22
C VAL A 278 0.70 1.79 5.57
N PHE A 279 1.72 2.60 5.90
CA PHE A 279 2.43 2.48 7.18
C PHE A 279 1.55 2.83 8.39
N GLU A 280 0.80 3.92 8.32
CA GLU A 280 -0.17 4.32 9.36
C GLU A 280 -1.26 3.26 9.54
N THR A 281 -1.76 2.71 8.42
CA THR A 281 -2.78 1.67 8.46
C THR A 281 -2.25 0.40 9.14
N SER A 282 -1.04 -0.03 8.79
CA SER A 282 -0.38 -1.18 9.42
C SER A 282 -0.10 -0.93 10.89
N TYR A 283 0.38 0.26 11.26
CA TYR A 283 0.66 0.63 12.64
C TYR A 283 -0.62 0.63 13.50
N ARG A 284 -1.74 1.18 13.00
CA ARG A 284 -3.03 1.10 13.71
C ARG A 284 -3.49 -0.34 13.93
N ARG A 285 -3.20 -1.26 13.01
CA ARG A 285 -3.49 -2.69 13.20
C ARG A 285 -2.62 -3.32 14.28
N LEU A 286 -1.36 -2.93 14.40
CA LEU A 286 -0.51 -3.36 15.53
C LEU A 286 -1.06 -2.87 16.89
N GLN A 287 -1.78 -1.74 16.91
CA GLN A 287 -2.44 -1.22 18.11
C GLN A 287 -3.78 -1.88 18.42
N ARG A 288 -4.43 -2.52 17.44
CA ARG A 288 -5.77 -3.12 17.54
C ARG A 288 -5.71 -4.59 17.13
N LEU A 289 -5.08 -5.39 17.98
CA LEU A 289 -4.86 -6.81 17.72
C LEU A 289 -6.17 -7.61 17.88
N PRO A 290 -6.41 -8.64 17.04
CA PRO A 290 -7.51 -9.57 17.27
C PRO A 290 -7.38 -10.28 18.63
N PRO A 291 -8.49 -10.66 19.29
CA PRO A 291 -8.46 -11.27 20.63
C PRO A 291 -7.63 -12.55 20.74
N ARG A 292 -7.44 -13.28 19.63
CA ARG A 292 -6.64 -14.51 19.57
C ARG A 292 -5.13 -14.27 19.53
N ILE A 293 -4.68 -13.03 19.28
CA ILE A 293 -3.26 -12.69 19.11
C ILE A 293 -2.76 -12.06 20.40
N ARG A 294 -1.69 -12.63 20.98
CA ARG A 294 -1.08 -12.13 22.22
C ARG A 294 -0.28 -10.85 21.93
N PRO A 295 -0.58 -9.73 22.60
CA PRO A 295 0.14 -8.47 22.38
C PRO A 295 1.65 -8.56 22.66
N GLU A 296 2.04 -9.32 23.67
CA GLU A 296 3.44 -9.52 24.06
C GLU A 296 4.27 -10.17 22.95
N SER A 297 3.73 -11.19 22.29
CA SER A 297 4.37 -11.84 21.13
C SER A 297 4.56 -10.87 19.97
N VAL A 298 3.55 -10.04 19.68
CA VAL A 298 3.66 -9.02 18.62
C VAL A 298 4.73 -7.98 18.98
N ALA A 299 4.72 -7.47 20.21
CA ALA A 299 5.70 -6.49 20.67
C ALA A 299 7.14 -7.03 20.62
N LYS A 300 7.35 -8.28 21.05
CA LYS A 300 8.64 -8.97 20.98
C LYS A 300 9.12 -9.13 19.53
N LEU A 301 8.25 -9.58 18.63
CA LEU A 301 8.59 -9.74 17.20
C LEU A 301 8.94 -8.40 16.56
N VAL A 302 8.14 -7.36 16.81
CA VAL A 302 8.40 -6.01 16.30
C VAL A 302 9.75 -5.49 16.80
N ALA A 303 10.02 -5.57 18.11
CA ALA A 303 11.30 -5.13 18.68
C ALA A 303 12.49 -5.90 18.09
N THR A 304 12.36 -7.21 17.90
CA THR A 304 13.41 -8.03 17.30
C THR A 304 13.63 -7.65 15.83
N MET A 305 12.56 -7.46 15.05
CA MET A 305 12.62 -7.06 13.64
C MET A 305 13.16 -5.63 13.44
N LEU A 306 12.95 -4.74 14.41
CA LEU A 306 13.56 -3.40 14.42
C LEU A 306 15.07 -3.46 14.65
N ALA A 307 15.57 -4.46 15.38
CA ALA A 307 17.00 -4.70 15.58
C ALA A 307 17.66 -5.45 14.41
N GLY A 308 16.89 -6.17 13.60
CA GLY A 308 17.38 -6.88 12.42
C GLY A 308 16.47 -8.04 12.00
N ALA A 309 16.84 -8.76 10.94
CA ALA A 309 16.07 -9.93 10.50
C ALA A 309 16.05 -11.01 11.58
N VAL A 310 14.88 -11.61 11.82
CA VAL A 310 14.71 -12.71 12.78
C VAL A 310 15.03 -14.03 12.09
N PRO A 311 16.04 -14.81 12.52
CA PRO A 311 16.36 -16.08 11.90
C PRO A 311 15.17 -17.05 11.92
N LEU A 312 15.04 -17.90 10.90
CA LEU A 312 13.93 -18.86 10.81
C LEU A 312 13.82 -19.77 12.04
N ALA A 313 14.96 -20.22 12.57
CA ALA A 313 15.03 -21.05 13.78
C ALA A 313 14.82 -20.27 15.10
N GLY A 314 14.81 -18.93 15.04
CA GLY A 314 14.65 -18.06 16.22
C GLY A 314 13.20 -17.87 16.65
N ILE A 315 12.23 -18.30 15.84
CA ILE A 315 10.81 -18.16 16.14
C ILE A 315 10.38 -19.22 17.13
N GLN A 316 9.95 -18.77 18.30
CA GLN A 316 9.41 -19.67 19.31
C GLN A 316 7.99 -20.13 18.92
N PRO A 317 7.57 -21.36 19.27
CA PRO A 317 6.24 -21.87 18.94
C PRO A 317 5.11 -20.94 19.40
N GLU A 318 5.28 -20.29 20.55
CA GLU A 318 4.29 -19.40 21.12
C GLU A 318 4.16 -18.05 20.37
N ASP A 319 5.17 -17.65 19.59
CA ASP A 319 5.16 -16.44 18.77
C ASP A 319 4.66 -16.71 17.33
N SER A 320 4.50 -17.98 16.95
CA SER A 320 4.14 -18.39 15.59
C SER A 320 2.77 -17.86 15.14
N ALA A 321 1.78 -17.81 16.05
CA ALA A 321 0.46 -17.25 15.73
C ALA A 321 0.52 -15.74 15.42
N ALA A 322 1.33 -14.99 16.17
CA ALA A 322 1.55 -13.57 15.96
C ALA A 322 2.29 -13.31 14.65
N LEU A 323 3.33 -14.10 14.35
CA LEU A 323 4.08 -14.01 13.10
C LEU A 323 3.20 -14.31 11.89
N ASN A 324 2.45 -15.41 11.91
CA ASN A 324 1.52 -15.77 10.83
C ASN A 324 0.47 -14.68 10.60
N TRP A 325 -0.03 -14.08 11.68
CA TRP A 325 -0.91 -12.93 11.56
C TRP A 325 -0.21 -11.75 10.87
N MET A 326 1.00 -11.36 11.29
CA MET A 326 1.75 -10.25 10.65
C MET A 326 2.05 -10.51 9.16
N ILE A 327 2.34 -11.75 8.77
CA ILE A 327 2.50 -12.17 7.37
C ILE A 327 1.18 -11.99 6.60
N ASN A 328 0.06 -12.47 7.17
CA ASN A 328 -1.28 -12.30 6.57
C ASN A 328 -1.71 -10.82 6.50
N GLN A 329 -1.14 -9.97 7.36
CA GLN A 329 -1.32 -8.51 7.31
C GLN A 329 -0.38 -7.81 6.33
N ALA A 330 0.39 -8.56 5.52
CA ALA A 330 1.37 -8.03 4.58
C ALA A 330 2.42 -7.10 5.23
N MET A 331 2.71 -7.30 6.53
CA MET A 331 3.72 -6.52 7.24
C MET A 331 5.09 -7.19 7.24
N VAL A 332 5.12 -8.52 7.14
CA VAL A 332 6.34 -9.34 7.26
C VAL A 332 6.49 -10.22 6.04
N ILE A 333 7.74 -10.36 5.60
CA ILE A 333 8.16 -11.31 4.57
C ILE A 333 9.16 -12.30 5.15
N CYS A 334 9.15 -13.51 4.60
CA CYS A 334 10.20 -14.48 4.79
C CYS A 334 11.20 -14.30 3.64
N CYS A 335 12.40 -13.81 3.95
CA CYS A 335 13.47 -13.70 2.97
C CYS A 335 14.36 -14.93 3.03
N VAL A 336 14.55 -15.56 1.88
CA VAL A 336 15.49 -16.69 1.71
C VAL A 336 16.60 -16.22 0.76
N ARG A 337 17.51 -15.39 1.28
CA ARG A 337 18.71 -14.92 0.56
C ARG A 337 19.95 -15.56 1.18
N GLY A 338 20.27 -16.80 0.80
CA GLY A 338 21.49 -17.48 1.23
C GLY A 338 21.64 -17.55 2.76
N ARG A 339 22.75 -17.03 3.31
CA ARG A 339 23.08 -17.11 4.75
C ARG A 339 22.22 -16.23 5.66
N ASP A 340 21.52 -15.22 5.12
CA ASP A 340 20.67 -14.30 5.90
C ASP A 340 19.18 -14.63 5.69
N SER A 341 18.83 -15.89 5.94
CA SER A 341 17.44 -16.36 5.84
C SER A 341 16.67 -16.02 7.11
N GLY A 342 15.58 -15.26 7.00
CA GLY A 342 14.83 -14.79 8.16
C GLY A 342 13.59 -13.99 7.84
N TYR A 343 12.87 -13.63 8.90
CA TYR A 343 11.69 -12.79 8.85
C TYR A 343 12.07 -11.33 9.06
N GLN A 344 11.58 -10.46 8.19
CA GLN A 344 11.77 -9.02 8.28
C GLN A 344 10.51 -8.29 7.84
N PHE A 345 10.42 -7.00 8.17
CA PHE A 345 9.36 -6.16 7.63
C PHE A 345 9.43 -6.11 6.10
N PHE A 346 8.27 -5.98 5.46
CA PHE A 346 8.15 -6.07 4.00
C PHE A 346 9.02 -5.05 3.26
N THR A 347 9.23 -3.86 3.84
CA THR A 347 10.09 -2.80 3.30
C THR A 347 10.90 -2.15 4.42
N PRO A 348 12.16 -1.74 4.15
CA PRO A 348 12.95 -0.96 5.10
C PRO A 348 12.31 0.38 5.46
N LEU A 349 11.45 0.93 4.60
CA LEU A 349 10.73 2.18 4.87
C LEU A 349 9.75 2.03 6.05
N PHE A 350 9.13 0.85 6.18
CA PHE A 350 8.21 0.55 7.27
C PHE A 350 8.97 0.32 8.58
N THR A 351 10.16 -0.31 8.51
CA THR A 351 11.07 -0.43 9.65
C THR A 351 11.44 0.94 10.22
N GLU A 352 11.88 1.88 9.37
CA GLU A 352 12.21 3.24 9.79
C GLU A 352 11.00 3.99 10.36
N TYR A 353 9.85 3.82 9.73
CA TYR A 353 8.60 4.42 10.19
C TYR A 353 8.24 3.93 11.61
N LEU A 354 8.32 2.62 11.87
CA LEU A 354 8.05 2.04 13.18
C LEU A 354 9.08 2.48 14.22
N ALA A 355 10.37 2.48 13.87
CA ALA A 355 11.46 2.94 14.74
C ALA A 355 11.19 4.36 15.28
N ARG A 356 10.87 5.30 14.37
CA ARG A 356 10.51 6.68 14.71
C ARG A 356 9.24 6.77 15.58
N ARG A 357 8.22 5.95 15.31
CA ARG A 357 6.96 5.94 16.07
C ARG A 357 7.12 5.38 17.48
N MET A 358 8.02 4.42 17.66
CA MET A 358 8.26 3.73 18.92
C MET A 358 9.34 4.38 19.78
N GLY A 359 10.00 5.43 19.27
CA GLY A 359 11.10 6.10 19.98
C GLY A 359 12.37 5.24 20.08
N SER A 360 12.47 4.19 19.27
CA SER A 360 13.68 3.38 19.15
C SER A 360 14.49 3.90 17.96
N GLU A 361 15.68 4.45 18.18
CA GLU A 361 16.62 4.65 17.08
C GLU A 361 16.89 3.31 16.39
N PRO A 362 16.84 3.23 15.05
CA PRO A 362 17.21 2.00 14.36
C PRO A 362 18.65 1.65 14.71
N ALA A 363 18.90 0.38 15.06
CA ALA A 363 20.24 -0.07 15.40
C ALA A 363 21.21 0.23 14.23
N PRO A 364 22.33 0.93 14.46
CA PRO A 364 23.32 1.15 13.43
C PRO A 364 23.86 -0.22 12.96
N LYS A 365 23.98 -0.39 11.64
CA LYS A 365 24.72 -1.54 11.08
C LYS A 365 26.10 -1.61 11.75
N PRO A 366 26.59 -2.81 12.13
CA PRO A 366 27.93 -2.93 12.68
C PRO A 366 28.96 -2.70 11.57
N GLU A 367 29.46 -1.48 11.47
CA GLU A 367 30.76 -1.21 10.85
C GLU A 367 31.87 -1.37 11.92
N PRO A 368 33.04 -1.89 11.53
CA PRO A 368 34.13 -2.15 12.46
C PRO A 368 34.73 -0.86 13.05
N ALA A 369 35.15 -0.96 14.31
CA ALA A 369 35.65 0.09 15.21
C ALA A 369 36.94 0.82 14.69
N PRO A 370 37.29 1.97 15.28
CA PRO A 370 37.78 3.15 14.56
C PRO A 370 39.29 3.32 14.55
N ALA A 371 39.79 4.12 13.60
CA ALA A 371 41.09 4.77 13.69
C ALA A 371 40.92 6.31 13.63
N ALA A 372 41.49 6.93 14.66
CA ALA A 372 41.83 8.34 14.91
C ALA A 372 41.36 9.46 13.97
N VAL A 373 40.81 10.48 14.64
CA VAL A 373 40.36 11.81 14.19
C VAL A 373 41.35 12.54 13.28
N THR A 374 40.88 12.94 12.10
CA THR A 374 41.23 14.20 11.45
C THR A 374 40.01 14.66 10.65
N LEU A 375 39.52 15.88 10.90
CA LEU A 375 38.30 16.46 10.31
C LEU A 375 38.35 16.42 8.77
N PRO A 376 37.43 15.73 8.08
CA PRO A 376 37.32 15.85 6.63
C PRO A 376 36.49 17.09 6.31
N GLU A 377 36.94 17.90 5.35
CA GLU A 377 36.18 18.97 4.69
C GLU A 377 34.82 18.51 4.10
N ALA A 378 34.51 17.21 4.13
CA ALA A 378 33.27 16.59 3.67
C ALA A 378 32.00 17.04 4.42
N ALA A 379 32.11 17.61 5.63
CA ALA A 379 30.95 18.17 6.33
C ALA A 379 30.43 19.48 5.68
N LEU A 380 31.20 20.10 4.79
CA LEU A 380 30.79 21.29 4.03
C LEU A 380 30.02 20.95 2.75
N ASP A 381 30.07 19.70 2.27
CA ASP A 381 29.42 19.26 1.03
C ASP A 381 27.91 19.01 1.18
N GLN A 382 27.39 18.94 2.42
CA GLN A 382 25.96 18.81 2.71
C GLN A 382 25.24 20.16 2.82
N LEU A 383 25.99 21.26 2.88
CA LEU A 383 25.43 22.60 2.94
C LEU A 383 25.16 23.09 1.50
N THR A 384 24.00 23.71 1.27
CA THR A 384 23.80 24.42 0.00
C THR A 384 24.89 25.49 -0.18
N LYS A 385 25.19 25.89 -1.42
CA LYS A 385 26.20 26.94 -1.70
C LYS A 385 26.01 28.21 -0.85
N THR A 386 24.78 28.50 -0.49
CA THR A 386 24.40 29.66 0.34
C THR A 386 24.65 29.41 1.83
N GLU A 387 24.30 28.22 2.35
CA GLU A 387 24.55 27.84 3.75
C GLU A 387 26.05 27.69 4.03
N ALA A 388 26.81 27.12 3.09
CA ALA A 388 28.26 27.03 3.19
C ALA A 388 28.93 28.42 3.18
N ALA A 389 28.43 29.35 2.35
CA ALA A 389 28.90 30.73 2.35
C ALA A 389 28.56 31.47 3.64
N LEU A 390 27.36 31.21 4.19
CA LEU A 390 26.88 31.80 5.43
C LEU A 390 27.65 31.28 6.65
N LEU A 391 27.94 29.98 6.72
CA LEU A 391 28.79 29.40 7.77
C LEU A 391 30.23 29.93 7.68
N ARG A 392 30.80 30.02 6.47
CA ARG A 392 32.12 30.64 6.27
C ARG A 392 32.14 32.11 6.71
N TYR A 393 31.09 32.86 6.38
CA TYR A 393 30.94 34.26 6.77
C TYR A 393 30.84 34.42 8.30
N PHE A 394 30.06 33.55 8.97
CA PHE A 394 29.93 33.54 10.43
C PHE A 394 31.20 33.11 11.16
N LYS A 395 31.97 32.16 10.61
CA LYS A 395 33.29 31.79 11.15
C LYS A 395 34.31 32.93 11.03
N ALA A 396 34.25 33.71 9.95
CA ALA A 396 35.12 34.89 9.79
C ALA A 396 34.76 36.04 10.76
N HIS A 397 33.54 36.05 11.30
CA HIS A 397 33.02 37.07 12.22
C HIS A 397 32.54 36.44 13.54
N GLU A 398 33.31 35.50 14.07
CA GLU A 398 33.01 34.82 15.33
C GLU A 398 32.77 35.81 16.48
N ASN A 399 31.74 35.53 17.28
CA ASN A 399 31.30 36.34 18.42
C ASN A 399 30.87 37.80 18.10
N GLN A 400 30.77 38.18 16.83
CA GLN A 400 30.26 39.48 16.39
C GLN A 400 28.79 39.39 15.98
N VAL A 401 28.03 40.47 16.22
CA VAL A 401 26.62 40.57 15.79
C VAL A 401 26.59 41.08 14.36
N VAL A 402 26.12 40.25 13.43
CA VAL A 402 25.97 40.57 12.01
C VAL A 402 24.50 40.88 11.70
N SER A 403 24.23 42.03 11.10
CA SER A 403 22.86 42.45 10.75
C SER A 403 22.32 41.70 9.53
N THR A 404 20.99 41.62 9.40
CA THR A 404 20.34 40.99 8.24
C THR A 404 20.64 41.70 6.92
N GLU A 405 20.76 43.03 6.95
CA GLU A 405 21.11 43.85 5.78
C GLU A 405 22.53 43.55 5.31
N GLN A 406 23.47 43.39 6.25
CA GLN A 406 24.85 43.02 5.96
C GLN A 406 24.96 41.61 5.36
N LEU A 407 24.22 40.63 5.91
CA LEU A 407 24.16 39.28 5.35
C LEU A 407 23.60 39.28 3.91
N LEU A 408 22.56 40.08 3.65
CA LEU A 408 21.97 40.21 2.30
C LEU A 408 22.91 40.87 1.29
N ALA A 409 23.67 41.87 1.72
CA ALA A 409 24.67 42.54 0.89
C ALA A 409 25.87 41.63 0.59
N ASP A 410 26.41 40.95 1.60
CA ASP A 410 27.70 40.26 1.47
C ASP A 410 27.57 38.82 0.95
N ILE A 411 26.49 38.12 1.30
CA ILE A 411 26.28 36.72 0.90
C ILE A 411 25.38 36.62 -0.34
N TRP A 412 24.30 37.40 -0.38
CA TRP A 412 23.33 37.37 -1.49
C TRP A 412 23.58 38.43 -2.57
N LYS A 413 24.48 39.40 -2.33
CA LYS A 413 24.75 40.53 -3.24
C LYS A 413 23.49 41.31 -3.65
N ARG A 414 22.48 41.32 -2.77
CA ARG A 414 21.17 41.93 -3.00
C ARG A 414 20.65 42.56 -1.70
N PRO A 415 21.05 43.80 -1.38
CA PRO A 415 20.68 44.46 -0.13
C PRO A 415 19.17 44.70 0.02
N ASP A 416 18.42 44.83 -1.09
CA ASP A 416 16.96 45.09 -1.07
C ASP A 416 16.10 43.82 -0.98
N ALA A 417 16.70 42.64 -0.77
CA ALA A 417 15.96 41.38 -0.71
C ALA A 417 15.21 41.21 0.63
N SER A 418 14.16 40.38 0.63
CA SER A 418 13.35 40.16 1.83
C SER A 418 14.17 39.51 2.96
N ASN A 419 14.09 40.11 4.16
CA ASN A 419 14.67 39.58 5.42
C ASN A 419 14.21 38.14 5.75
N ARG A 420 13.04 37.71 5.24
CA ARG A 420 12.54 36.35 5.41
C ARG A 420 13.49 35.29 4.81
N ARG A 421 14.25 35.67 3.76
CA ARG A 421 15.19 34.77 3.10
C ARG A 421 16.41 34.46 3.98
N VAL A 422 16.90 35.46 4.71
CA VAL A 422 17.97 35.29 5.71
C VAL A 422 17.49 34.43 6.88
N GLN A 423 16.27 34.67 7.35
CA GLN A 423 15.67 33.90 8.45
C GLN A 423 15.54 32.41 8.12
N GLU A 424 15.05 32.05 6.93
CA GLU A 424 14.94 30.65 6.52
C GLU A 424 16.32 29.99 6.29
N ALA A 425 17.29 30.71 5.74
CA ALA A 425 18.65 30.20 5.56
C ALA A 425 19.34 29.94 6.91
N ILE A 426 19.17 30.84 7.88
CA ILE A 426 19.70 30.66 9.25
C ILE A 426 18.97 29.53 9.97
N ARG A 427 17.65 29.38 9.79
CA ARG A 427 16.89 28.28 10.38
C ARG A 427 17.38 26.93 9.87
N ARG A 428 17.65 26.81 8.56
CA ARG A 428 18.19 25.59 7.95
C ARG A 428 19.61 25.30 8.41
N LEU A 429 20.48 26.32 8.41
CA LEU A 429 21.84 26.14 8.89
C LEU A 429 21.88 25.74 10.37
N ARG A 430 20.99 26.26 11.23
CA ARG A 430 20.89 25.82 12.64
C ARG A 430 20.55 24.35 12.78
N LEU A 431 19.53 23.88 12.05
CA LEU A 431 19.14 22.47 12.06
C LEU A 431 20.30 21.57 11.59
N GLN A 432 21.02 22.00 10.56
CA GLN A 432 22.19 21.28 10.06
C GLN A 432 23.36 21.30 11.06
N LEU A 433 23.57 22.41 11.78
CA LEU A 433 24.60 22.49 12.83
C LEU A 433 24.25 21.66 14.07
N GLU A 434 22.96 21.48 14.36
CA GLU A 434 22.45 20.62 15.44
C GLU A 434 22.50 19.12 15.08
N GLU A 435 22.43 18.78 13.79
CA GLU A 435 22.55 17.41 13.27
C GLU A 435 24.01 16.92 13.11
N LEU A 436 25.01 17.79 13.31
CA LEU A 436 26.41 17.40 13.27
C LEU A 436 26.84 16.75 14.60
N ASP A 437 27.35 15.51 14.53
CA ASP A 437 27.85 14.73 15.68
C ASP A 437 28.95 15.43 16.51
N ASN A 438 29.60 16.45 15.93
CA ASN A 438 30.59 17.26 16.62
C ASN A 438 30.21 18.74 16.49
N PRO A 439 29.71 19.40 17.58
CA PRO A 439 29.18 20.74 17.48
C PRO A 439 30.31 21.73 17.13
N ILE A 440 30.17 22.41 15.99
CA ILE A 440 31.15 23.40 15.52
C ILE A 440 30.89 24.77 16.20
N GLY A 441 29.65 25.02 16.60
CA GLY A 441 29.19 26.25 17.25
C GLY A 441 27.70 26.48 17.04
N THR A 442 27.12 27.45 17.74
CA THR A 442 25.69 27.77 17.67
C THR A 442 25.46 29.19 17.14
N ILE A 443 24.38 29.39 16.38
CA ILE A 443 23.98 30.72 15.89
C ILE A 443 22.88 31.25 16.80
N GLU A 444 23.15 32.32 17.55
CA GLU A 444 22.20 33.00 18.43
C GLU A 444 21.51 34.17 17.71
N ASN A 445 20.31 34.53 18.18
CA ASN A 445 19.56 35.68 17.66
C ASN A 445 19.64 36.83 18.68
N ASP A 446 20.22 37.96 18.27
CA ASP A 446 20.24 39.19 19.08
C ASP A 446 19.08 40.10 18.63
N ARG A 447 18.07 40.21 19.51
CA ARG A 447 16.75 40.78 19.18
C ARG A 447 16.89 42.21 18.66
N GLY A 448 16.59 42.39 17.37
CA GLY A 448 16.58 43.68 16.68
C GLY A 448 17.95 44.14 16.16
N ARG A 449 19.02 43.34 16.32
CA ARG A 449 20.38 43.68 15.87
C ARG A 449 20.94 42.70 14.84
N GLY A 450 20.55 41.42 14.90
CA GLY A 450 20.95 40.43 13.91
C GLY A 450 21.30 39.08 14.52
N TYR A 451 22.32 38.42 13.97
CA TYR A 451 22.71 37.06 14.36
C TYR A 451 24.18 37.00 14.75
N ARG A 452 24.49 36.15 15.71
CA ARG A 452 25.86 35.94 16.20
C ARG A 452 26.18 34.46 16.21
N PHE A 453 27.37 34.10 15.74
CA PHE A 453 27.87 32.73 15.81
C PHE A 453 28.85 32.59 16.99
N VAL A 454 28.62 31.58 17.82
CA VAL A 454 29.43 31.25 19.00
C VAL A 454 30.10 29.89 18.76
N PRO A 455 31.43 29.82 18.58
CA PRO A 455 32.11 28.56 18.30
C PRO A 455 32.15 27.68 19.56
N ALA A 456 32.09 26.35 19.38
CA ALA A 456 31.94 25.40 20.47
C ALA A 456 33.14 25.31 21.45
N ASN A 457 34.30 25.89 21.08
CA ASN A 457 35.51 25.94 21.92
C ASN A 457 35.73 27.28 22.63
N SER A 458 34.78 28.23 22.58
CA SER A 458 34.92 29.49 23.32
C SER A 458 34.69 29.28 24.83
N PRO A 459 35.66 29.60 25.71
CA PRO A 459 35.38 29.63 27.15
C PRO A 459 34.36 30.74 27.44
N ALA A 460 33.43 30.43 28.35
CA ALA A 460 32.35 31.31 28.79
C ALA A 460 32.84 32.66 29.35
#